data_AF-A0A7T6Z1U4-F1
#
_entry.id   AF-A0A7T6Z1U4-F1
#
_cell.length_a   1.000
_cell.length_b   1.000
_cell.length_c   1.000
_cell.angle_alpha   90.00
_cell.angle_beta   90.00
_cell.angle_gamma   90.00
#
_symmetry.space_group_name_H-M   'P 1'
#
loop_
_entity.id
_entity.type
_entity.pdbx_description
1 polymer ?
#
loop_
_entity_poly.entity_id
_entity_poly.type
_entity_poly.pdbx_seq_one_letter_code
_entity_poly.pdbx_strand_id
1 'polypeptide(L)' 'MNLYVKQYDWIRLTREELFQYCESMTIEDYTYELDQFGWGSIRNLHVHVAACYQSWLANFGLKRPTC' A
#
# COMPACT_ATOMS: atom_id res chain seq x y z
N MET A 1 22.19 13.74 -8.45
CA MET A 1 21.22 12.83 -7.80
C MET A 1 19.89 12.98 -8.51
N ASN A 2 19.30 11.89 -9.02
CA ASN A 2 18.04 11.93 -9.77
C ASN A 2 16.86 12.12 -8.78
N LEU A 3 16.05 13.17 -8.98
CA LEU A 3 14.92 13.51 -8.11
C LEU A 3 13.93 12.35 -7.99
N TYR A 4 13.60 11.67 -9.09
CA TYR A 4 12.66 10.56 -9.10
C TYR A 4 13.18 9.35 -8.32
N VAL A 5 14.49 9.07 -8.43
CA VAL A 5 15.13 8.01 -7.64
C VAL A 5 15.01 8.32 -6.15
N LYS A 6 15.36 9.54 -5.74
CA LYS A 6 15.26 9.95 -4.33
C LYS A 6 13.81 9.88 -3.82
N GLN A 7 12.83 10.32 -4.61
CA GLN A 7 11.41 10.22 -4.24
C GLN A 7 10.97 8.75 -4.07
N TYR A 8 11.42 7.87 -4.96
CA TYR A 8 11.12 6.45 -4.85
C TYR A 8 11.77 5.81 -3.62
N ASP A 9 12.99 6.20 -3.27
CA ASP A 9 13.66 5.74 -2.05
C ASP A 9 12.87 6.13 -0.80
N TRP A 10 12.36 7.37 -0.73
CA TRP A 10 11.47 7.79 0.36
C TRP A 10 10.18 6.97 0.42
N ILE A 11 9.56 6.69 -0.73
CA ILE A 11 8.35 5.85 -0.81
C ILE A 11 8.62 4.42 -0.33
N ARG A 12 9.82 3.90 -0.55
CA ARG A 12 10.23 2.59 -0.04
C ARG A 12 10.41 2.61 1.48
N LEU A 13 11.18 3.58 1.98
CA LEU A 13 11.43 3.74 3.41
C LEU A 13 10.13 3.87 4.19
N THR A 14 9.23 4.79 3.79
CA THR A 14 7.98 5.03 4.53
C THR A 14 7.07 3.81 4.55
N ARG A 15 7.10 2.99 3.50
CA ARG A 15 6.34 1.73 3.44
C ARG A 15 6.90 0.68 4.38
N GLU A 16 8.21 0.58 4.47
CA GLU A 16 8.88 -0.34 5.39
C GLU A 16 8.57 0.02 6.85
N GLU A 17 8.69 1.30 7.21
CA GLU A 17 8.32 1.80 8.54
C GLU A 17 6.84 1.57 8.87
N LEU A 18 5.94 1.79 7.89
CA LEU A 18 4.51 1.50 8.07
C LEU A 18 4.26 0.01 8.35
N PHE A 19 4.91 -0.90 7.62
CA PHE A 19 4.74 -2.33 7.83
C PHE A 19 5.28 -2.78 9.20
N GLN A 20 6.46 -2.28 9.60
CA GLN A 20 7.00 -2.56 10.93
C GLN A 20 6.05 -2.08 12.04
N TYR A 21 5.43 -0.90 11.88
CA TYR A 21 4.41 -0.43 12.80
C TYR A 21 3.20 -1.38 12.84
N CYS A 22 2.65 -1.76 11.68
CA CYS A 22 1.51 -2.68 11.61
C CYS A 22 1.79 -4.06 12.21
N GLU A 23 3.03 -4.57 12.10
CA GLU A 23 3.45 -5.85 12.70
C GLU A 23 3.45 -5.82 14.24
N SER A 24 3.53 -4.63 14.84
CA SER A 24 3.42 -4.45 16.29
C SER A 24 1.98 -4.41 16.81
N MET A 25 0.99 -4.34 15.91
CA MET A 25 -0.43 -4.24 16.27
C MET A 25 -1.03 -5.60 16.61
N THR A 26 -2.12 -5.58 17.38
CA THR A 26 -2.99 -6.76 17.52
C THR A 26 -3.73 -7.03 16.22
N ILE A 27 -4.15 -8.27 15.99
CA ILE A 27 -4.92 -8.61 14.79
C ILE A 27 -6.29 -7.94 14.81
N GLU A 28 -6.86 -7.76 16.01
CA GLU A 28 -8.12 -7.07 16.24
C GLU A 28 -8.01 -5.62 15.77
N ASP A 29 -6.99 -4.87 16.22
CA ASP A 29 -6.81 -3.47 15.83
C ASP A 29 -6.46 -3.33 14.34
N TYR A 30 -5.65 -4.24 13.79
CA TYR A 30 -5.27 -4.20 12.38
C TYR A 30 -6.47 -4.43 11.43
N THR A 31 -7.45 -5.20 11.87
CA THR A 31 -8.63 -5.57 11.07
C THR A 31 -9.91 -4.82 11.46
N TYR A 32 -9.87 -4.01 12.52
CA TYR A 32 -11.03 -3.28 13.02
C TYR A 32 -11.60 -2.33 11.97
N GLU A 33 -12.91 -2.42 11.75
CA GLU A 33 -13.61 -1.57 10.77
C GLU A 33 -14.17 -0.30 11.42
N LEU A 34 -13.86 0.84 10.81
CA LEU A 34 -14.28 2.18 11.21
C LEU A 34 -15.09 2.80 10.07
N ASP A 35 -16.33 3.22 10.36
CA ASP A 35 -17.29 3.75 9.38
C ASP A 35 -16.84 5.01 8.61
N GLN A 36 -15.70 5.60 8.97
CA GLN A 36 -15.13 6.79 8.33
C GLN A 36 -13.64 6.64 7.95
N PHE A 37 -13.09 5.44 8.10
CA PHE A 37 -11.72 5.17 7.71
C PHE A 37 -11.73 4.60 6.30
N GLY A 38 -11.52 5.43 5.27
CA GLY A 38 -11.27 5.02 3.86
C GLY A 38 -11.87 3.66 3.43
N TRP A 39 -11.12 2.58 3.63
CA TRP A 39 -11.47 1.20 3.24
C TRP A 39 -12.03 0.32 4.38
N GLY A 40 -12.56 0.90 5.44
CA GLY A 40 -13.01 0.24 6.66
C GLY A 40 -11.89 0.01 7.66
N SER A 41 -10.79 -0.64 7.26
CA SER A 41 -9.70 -1.02 8.16
C SER A 41 -8.31 -0.78 7.55
N ILE A 42 -7.26 -0.81 8.38
CA ILE A 42 -5.86 -0.75 7.92
C ILE A 42 -5.57 -1.90 6.96
N ARG A 43 -6.02 -3.12 7.31
CA ARG A 43 -5.91 -4.30 6.44
C ARG A 43 -6.54 -4.08 5.08
N ASN A 44 -7.76 -3.57 5.03
CA ASN A 44 -8.47 -3.35 3.76
C ASN A 44 -7.79 -2.26 2.92
N LEU A 45 -7.27 -1.20 3.56
CA LEU A 45 -6.47 -0.18 2.89
C LEU A 45 -5.18 -0.76 2.28
N HIS A 46 -4.48 -1.66 2.99
CA HIS A 46 -3.31 -2.36 2.43
C HIS A 46 -3.67 -3.19 1.20
N VAL A 47 -4.78 -3.93 1.24
CA VAL A 47 -5.28 -4.70 0.09
C VAL A 47 -5.57 -3.77 -1.10
N HIS A 48 -6.22 -2.64 -0.87
CA HIS A 48 -6.47 -1.66 -1.92
C HIS A 48 -5.17 -1.12 -2.54
N VAL A 49 -4.18 -0.76 -1.73
CA VAL A 49 -2.87 -0.28 -2.22
C VAL A 49 -2.16 -1.36 -3.04
N ALA A 50 -2.19 -2.62 -2.60
CA ALA A 50 -1.64 -3.74 -3.37
C ALA A 50 -2.34 -3.90 -4.73
N ALA A 51 -3.67 -3.78 -4.77
CA ALA A 51 -4.44 -3.82 -6.02
C ALA A 51 -4.05 -2.67 -6.97
N CYS A 52 -3.80 -1.47 -6.45
CA CYS A 52 -3.31 -0.34 -7.24
C CYS A 52 -1.93 -0.63 -7.88
N TYR A 53 -1.01 -1.24 -7.13
CA TYR A 53 0.28 -1.68 -7.70
C TYR A 53 0.13 -2.75 -8.77
N GLN A 54 -0.75 -3.74 -8.54
CA GLN A 54 -1.04 -4.78 -9.52
C GLN A 54 -1.60 -4.18 -10.81
N SER A 55 -2.57 -3.27 -10.70
CA SER A 55 -3.15 -2.56 -11.85
C SER A 55 -2.09 -1.72 -12.59
N TRP A 56 -1.22 -1.01 -11.87
CA TRP A 56 -0.15 -0.24 -12.49
C TRP A 56 0.83 -1.16 -13.25
N LEU A 57 1.24 -2.27 -12.64
CA LEU A 57 2.12 -3.25 -13.30
C LEU A 57 1.47 -3.84 -14.54
N ALA A 58 0.19 -4.19 -14.49
CA ALA A 58 -0.56 -4.72 -15.62
C ALA A 58 -0.60 -3.71 -16.78
N ASN A 59 -1.02 -2.48 -16.50
CA ASN A 59 -1.23 -1.46 -17.52
C ASN A 59 0.06 -0.87 -18.10
N PHE A 60 1.07 -0.62 -17.26
CA PHE A 60 2.28 0.10 -17.66
C PHE A 60 3.49 -0.81 -17.82
N GLY A 61 3.70 -1.73 -16.87
CA GLY A 61 4.85 -2.64 -16.91
C GLY A 61 4.70 -3.73 -17.96
N LEU A 62 3.55 -4.41 -17.95
CA LEU A 62 3.25 -5.56 -18.81
C LEU A 62 2.48 -5.18 -20.08
N LYS A 63 1.87 -3.99 -20.12
CA LYS A 63 0.98 -3.54 -21.20
C LYS A 63 -0.14 -4.55 -21.50
N ARG A 64 -0.65 -5.19 -20.46
CA ARG A 64 -1.76 -6.15 -20.49
C ARG A 64 -2.82 -5.65 -19.52
N PRO A 65 -3.76 -4.81 -19.98
CA PRO A 65 -4.82 -4.31 -19.13
C PRO A 65 -5.57 -5.50 -18.52
N THR A 66 -5.66 -5.54 -17.20
CA THR A 66 -6.59 -6.44 -16.53
C THR A 66 -7.99 -5.90 -16.76
N CYS A 67 -8.80 -6.66 -17.50
CA CYS A 67 -10.23 -6.47 -17.66
C CYS A 67 -10.98 -6.53 -16.32
#